data_AF-A0A1S2FDC5-F1
#
_entry.id   AF-A0A1S2FDC5-F1
#
_cell.length_a   1.000
_cell.length_b   1.000
_cell.length_c   1.000
_cell.angle_alpha   90.00
_cell.angle_beta   90.00
_cell.angle_gamma   90.00
#
_symmetry.space_group_name_H-M   'P 1'
#
loop_
_entity.id
_entity.type
_entity.pdbx_description
1 polymer ?
#
loop_
_entity_poly.entity_id
_entity_poly.type
_entity_poly.pdbx_seq_one_letter_code
_entity_poly.pdbx_strand_id
1 'polypeptide(L)' 'MNDLIKRIQACKTMPQLDELRIVLVREGKESEETFRTLQKAFIKKKNQLQRVPLSERTW' A
#
# COMPACT_ATOMS: atom_id res chain seq x y z
N MET A 1 -8.15 0.85 -14.25
CA MET A 1 -7.57 1.60 -13.10
C MET A 1 -7.18 0.57 -12.04
N ASN A 2 -5.87 0.30 -11.93
CA ASN A 2 -5.24 -0.91 -11.36
C ASN A 2 -5.92 -1.49 -10.10
N ASP A 3 -6.29 -2.77 -10.17
CA ASP A 3 -6.89 -3.55 -9.08
C ASP A 3 -6.06 -3.46 -7.78
N LEU A 4 -4.74 -3.47 -7.91
CA LEU A 4 -3.81 -3.34 -6.79
C LEU A 4 -3.92 -1.99 -6.05
N ILE A 5 -4.24 -0.89 -6.73
CA ILE A 5 -4.43 0.42 -6.07
C ILE A 5 -5.65 0.37 -5.15
N LYS A 6 -6.74 -0.27 -5.59
CA LYS A 6 -7.94 -0.43 -4.77
C LYS A 6 -7.63 -1.28 -3.54
N ARG A 7 -6.88 -2.37 -3.72
CA ARG A 7 -6.43 -3.24 -2.62
C ARG A 7 -5.57 -2.49 -1.61
N ILE A 8 -4.59 -1.71 -2.07
CA ILE A 8 -3.76 -0.83 -1.22
C ILE A 8 -4.64 0.14 -0.43
N GLN A 9 -5.60 0.80 -1.08
CA GLN A 9 -6.50 1.75 -0.40
C GLN A 9 -7.41 1.09 0.62
N ALA A 10 -7.79 -0.17 0.41
CA ALA A 10 -8.66 -0.94 1.29
C ALA A 10 -7.96 -1.50 2.55
N CYS A 11 -6.62 -1.55 2.59
CA CYS A 11 -5.89 -2.07 3.76
C CYS A 11 -6.30 -1.35 5.05
N LYS A 12 -6.51 -2.08 6.15
CA LYS A 12 -6.87 -1.50 7.45
C LYS A 12 -5.72 -1.55 8.45
N THR A 13 -4.73 -2.40 8.20
CA THR A 13 -3.60 -2.63 9.09
C THR A 13 -2.28 -2.49 8.34
N MET A 14 -1.18 -2.24 9.06
CA MET A 14 0.13 -2.22 8.40
C MET A 14 0.58 -3.58 7.88
N PRO A 15 0.38 -4.70 8.59
CA PRO A 15 0.70 -6.03 8.07
C PRO A 15 0.03 -6.30 6.71
N GLN A 16 -1.28 -5.99 6.58
CA GLN A 16 -2.00 -6.12 5.31
C GLN A 16 -1.40 -5.27 4.19
N LEU A 17 -0.92 -4.06 4.51
CA LEU A 17 -0.27 -3.23 3.51
C LEU A 17 1.12 -3.78 3.15
N ASP A 18 1.91 -4.24 4.11
CA ASP A 18 3.24 -4.79 3.86
C ASP A 18 3.22 -6.08 3.04
N GLU A 19 2.19 -6.93 3.18
CA GLU A 19 1.96 -8.07 2.29
C GLU A 19 1.87 -7.66 0.80
N LEU A 20 1.27 -6.50 0.52
CA LEU A 20 1.14 -5.98 -0.84
C LEU A 20 2.44 -5.39 -1.38
N ARG A 21 3.49 -5.21 -0.57
CA ARG A 21 4.77 -4.63 -1.00
C ARG A 21 5.44 -5.48 -2.07
N ILE A 22 5.40 -6.81 -1.91
CA ILE A 22 6.00 -7.75 -2.87
C ILE A 22 5.21 -7.73 -4.19
N VAL A 23 3.88 -7.69 -4.11
CA VAL A 23 2.99 -7.63 -5.28
C VAL A 23 3.21 -6.33 -6.07
N LEU A 24 3.34 -5.21 -5.37
CA LEU A 24 3.65 -3.90 -5.96
C LEU A 24 4.96 -3.91 -6.73
N VAL A 25 6.03 -4.47 -6.14
CA VAL A 25 7.34 -4.56 -6.81
C VAL A 25 7.26 -5.48 -8.02
N ARG A 26 6.47 -6.55 -7.96
CA ARG A 26 6.28 -7.48 -9.09
C ARG A 26 5.52 -6.81 -10.24
N GLU A 27 4.38 -6.18 -9.98
CA GLU A 27 3.55 -5.52 -11.00
C GLU A 27 4.24 -4.27 -11.58
N GLY A 28 5.00 -3.55 -10.76
CA GLY A 28 5.75 -2.38 -11.21
C GLY A 28 6.94 -2.69 -12.13
N LYS A 29 7.32 -3.96 -12.33
CA LYS A 29 8.38 -4.33 -13.28
C LYS A 29 7.99 -4.10 -14.74
N GLU A 30 6.70 -4.06 -15.06
CA GLU A 30 6.24 -3.87 -16.44
C GLU A 30 6.43 -2.45 -16.94
N SER A 31 6.39 -1.45 -16.05
CA SER A 31 6.57 -0.04 -16.40
C SER A 31 6.93 0.80 -15.18
N GLU A 32 7.93 1.67 -15.33
CA GLU A 32 8.35 2.62 -14.29
C GLU A 32 7.20 3.54 -13.85
N GLU A 33 6.34 3.95 -14.78
CA GLU A 33 5.18 4.79 -14.48
C GLU A 33 4.15 4.05 -13.61
N THR A 34 3.94 2.77 -13.89
CA THR A 34 3.07 1.91 -13.08
C THR A 34 3.64 1.72 -11.69
N PHE A 35 4.94 1.45 -11.58
CA PHE A 35 5.62 1.35 -10.28
C PHE A 35 5.48 2.64 -9.47
N ARG A 36 5.76 3.81 -10.07
CA ARG A 36 5.64 5.11 -9.40
C ARG A 36 4.22 5.37 -8.92
N THR A 37 3.21 5.00 -9.70
CA THR A 37 1.80 5.17 -9.33
C THR A 37 1.41 4.28 -8.15
N LEU A 38 1.79 3.00 -8.20
CA LEU A 38 1.55 2.06 -7.12
C LEU A 38 2.30 2.45 -5.84
N GLN A 39 3.56 2.87 -5.97
CA GLN A 39 4.41 3.31 -4.86
C GLN A 39 3.83 4.55 -4.17
N LYS A 40 3.31 5.53 -4.93
CA LYS A 40 2.61 6.69 -4.37
C LYS A 40 1.37 6.27 -3.57
N ALA A 41 0.56 5.35 -4.10
CA ALA A 41 -0.61 4.85 -3.40
C ALA A 41 -0.23 4.12 -2.10
N PHE A 42 0.82 3.29 -2.14
CA PHE A 42 1.34 2.56 -0.99
C PHE A 42 1.83 3.50 0.11
N ILE A 43 2.67 4.48 -0.22
CA ILE A 43 3.19 5.46 0.74
C ILE A 43 2.06 6.27 1.37
N LYS A 44 1.10 6.72 0.54
CA LYS A 44 -0.08 7.45 1.04
C LYS A 44 -0.84 6.64 2.09
N LYS A 45 -1.07 5.35 1.82
CA LYS A 45 -1.77 4.47 2.77
C LYS A 45 -0.95 4.18 4.01
N LYS A 46 0.35 3.92 3.87
CA LYS A 46 1.27 3.71 4.99
C LYS A 46 1.24 4.90 5.95
N ASN A 47 1.31 6.12 5.41
CA ASN A 47 1.24 7.34 6.22
C ASN A 47 -0.12 7.51 6.90
N GLN A 48 -1.23 7.11 6.27
CA GLN A 48 -2.55 7.11 6.92
C GLN A 48 -2.60 6.13 8.11
N LEU A 49 -2.09 4.91 7.93
CA LEU A 49 -2.06 3.90 8.99
C LEU A 49 -1.11 4.28 10.13
N GLN A 50 -0.01 4.97 9.83
CA GLN A 50 0.93 5.49 10.83
C GLN A 50 0.36 6.66 11.65
N ARG A 51 -0.68 7.35 11.18
CA ARG A 51 -1.37 8.38 11.97
C ARG A 51 -2.33 7.81 12.99
N VAL A 52 -2.70 6.53 12.88
CA VAL A 52 -3.51 5.85 13.90
C VAL A 52 -2.70 5.79 15.19
N PRO A 53 -3.22 6.28 16.33
CA PRO A 53 -2.55 6.22 17.62
C PRO A 53 -2.11 4.81 17.98
N LEU A 54 -0.97 4.65 18.66
CA LEU A 54 -0.45 3.34 19.06
C LEU A 54 -1.47 2.55 19.90
N SER A 55 -2.22 3.25 20.75
CA SER A 55 -3.29 2.67 21.59
C SER A 55 -4.45 2.07 20.78
N GLU A 56 -4.62 2.48 19.52
CA GLU A 56 -5.72 2.04 18.64
C GLU A 56 -5.26 0.99 17.63
N ARG A 57 -3.97 0.67 17.59
CA ARG A 57 -3.43 -0.38 16.71
C ARG A 57 -3.58 -1.74 17.38
N THR A 58 -4.60 -2.47 16.99
CA THR A 58 -4.90 -3.83 17.47
C THR A 58 -4.33 -4.93 16.56
N TRP A 59 -3.32 -4.59 15.77
CA TRP A 59 -2.71 -5.44 14.74
C TRP A 59 -1.19 -5.52 14.90
#